data_AF-A0A0T6XSB8-F1
#
_entry.id   AF-A0A0T6XSB8-F1
#
_cell.length_a   1.000
_cell.length_b   1.000
_cell.length_c   1.000
_cell.angle_alpha   90.00
_cell.angle_beta   90.00
_cell.angle_gamma   90.00
#
_symmetry.space_group_name_H-M   'P 1'
#
loop_
_entity.id
_entity.type
_entity.pdbx_description
1 polymer ?
#
loop_
_entity_poly.entity_id
_entity_poly.type
_entity_poly.pdbx_seq_one_letter_code
_entity_poly.pdbx_strand_id
1 'polypeptide(L)'
;MLGVVLFGLGVGNAISVPPVIANLEFSKGDAARAFALIVAISQGAYAIAPAVFGLFCEIWSDQIIFIASVAIQVAAIVAYHLGAGRPSPPHAAID
;
A
#
# COMPACT_ATOMS: atom_id res chain seq x y z
N MET A 1 -5.03 24.05 3.33
CA MET A 1 -4.64 23.57 1.99
C MET A 1 -3.50 22.58 2.01
N LEU A 2 -2.41 22.82 2.74
CA LEU A 2 -1.27 21.89 2.82
C LEU A 2 -1.69 20.44 3.14
N GLY A 3 -2.54 20.21 4.15
CA GLY A 3 -3.02 18.87 4.49
C GLY A 3 -3.77 18.16 3.35
N VAL A 4 -4.57 18.90 2.57
CA VAL A 4 -5.28 18.37 1.39
C VAL A 4 -4.29 17.99 0.29
N VAL A 5 -3.28 18.83 0.06
CA VAL A 5 -2.22 18.56 -0.92
C VAL A 5 -1.42 17.32 -0.53
N LEU A 6 -1.03 17.20 0.74
CA LEU A 6 -0.30 16.04 1.27
C LEU A 6 -1.14 14.76 1.18
N PHE A 7 -2.43 14.84 1.53
CA PHE A 7 -3.35 13.73 1.39
C PHE A 7 -3.49 13.27 -0.06
N GLY A 8 -3.70 14.22 -1.00
CA GLY A 8 -3.81 13.92 -2.42
C GLY A 8 -2.53 13.28 -2.99
N LEU A 9 -1.37 13.80 -2.61
CA LEU A 9 -0.07 13.23 -3.00
C LEU A 9 0.10 11.81 -2.46
N GLY A 10 -0.24 11.58 -1.19
CA GLY A 10 -0.15 10.26 -0.56
C GLY A 10 -1.07 9.23 -1.23
N VAL A 11 -2.35 9.54 -1.36
CA VAL A 11 -3.34 8.65 -1.98
C VAL A 11 -3.01 8.37 -3.44
N GLY A 12 -2.64 9.41 -4.21
CA GLY A 12 -2.25 9.28 -5.61
C GLY A 12 -1.07 8.32 -5.78
N ASN A 13 -0.05 8.45 -4.94
CA ASN A 13 1.12 7.56 -4.99
C ASN A 13 0.77 6.12 -4.56
N ALA A 14 -0.04 5.94 -3.51
CA ALA A 14 -0.44 4.61 -3.04
C ALA A 14 -1.22 3.81 -4.09
N ILE A 15 -2.00 4.48 -4.95
CA ILE A 15 -2.79 3.83 -6.00
C ILE A 15 -1.97 3.62 -7.28
N SER A 16 -1.15 4.60 -7.67
CA SER A 16 -0.50 4.61 -8.99
C SER A 16 0.90 3.96 -9.01
N VAL A 17 1.67 4.09 -7.94
CA VAL A 17 3.07 3.62 -7.90
C VAL A 17 3.15 2.08 -7.93
N PRO A 18 2.36 1.30 -7.16
CA PRO A 18 2.47 -0.15 -7.19
C PRO A 18 2.18 -0.75 -8.58
N PRO A 19 1.13 -0.33 -9.32
CA PRO A 19 0.94 -0.76 -10.70
C PRO A 19 2.09 -0.38 -11.64
N VAL A 20 2.67 0.81 -11.50
CA VAL A 20 3.80 1.24 -12.33
C VAL A 20 5.03 0.37 -12.07
N ILE A 21 5.38 0.15 -10.80
CA ILE A 21 6.47 -0.75 -10.41
C ILE A 21 6.23 -2.16 -10.99
N ALA A 22 5.02 -2.69 -10.83
CA ALA A 22 4.71 -4.03 -11.30
C ALA A 22 4.85 -4.18 -12.82
N ASN A 23 4.46 -3.17 -13.60
CA ASN A 23 4.61 -3.19 -15.06
C ASN A 23 6.08 -3.05 -15.51
N LEU A 24 6.93 -2.40 -14.70
CA LEU A 24 8.35 -2.22 -15.01
C LEU A 24 9.20 -3.43 -14.61
N GLU A 25 8.86 -4.11 -13.52
CA GLU A 25 9.69 -5.17 -12.93
C GLU A 25 9.26 -6.60 -13.28
N PHE A 26 7.99 -6.83 -13.61
CA PHE A 26 7.46 -8.17 -13.87
C PHE A 26 7.19 -8.43 -15.37
N SER A 27 7.21 -9.71 -15.74
CA SER A 27 6.67 -10.16 -17.03
C SER A 27 5.18 -9.80 -17.14
N LYS A 28 4.64 -9.70 -18.37
CA LYS A 28 3.22 -9.34 -18.58
C LYS A 28 2.24 -10.23 -17.78
N GLY A 29 2.54 -11.53 -17.67
CA GLY A 29 1.71 -12.47 -16.93
C GLY A 29 1.78 -12.27 -15.41
N ASP A 30 2.98 -11.97 -14.90
CA ASP A 30 3.21 -11.77 -13.46
C ASP A 30 2.76 -10.38 -13.00
N ALA A 31 2.88 -9.35 -13.83
CA ALA A 31 2.37 -8.01 -13.57
C ALA A 31 0.84 -8.01 -13.35
N ALA A 32 0.10 -8.77 -14.17
CA ALA A 32 -1.34 -8.92 -14.00
C ALA A 32 -1.72 -9.62 -12.68
N ARG A 33 -0.95 -10.64 -12.27
CA ARG A 33 -1.13 -11.33 -10.98
C ARG A 33 -0.79 -10.42 -9.80
N ALA A 34 0.28 -9.65 -9.89
CA ALA A 34 0.68 -8.67 -8.89
C ALA A 34 -0.41 -7.60 -8.70
N PHE A 35 -0.96 -7.07 -9.80
CA PHE A 35 -2.08 -6.13 -9.77
C PHE A 35 -3.31 -6.74 -9.09
N ALA A 36 -3.70 -7.98 -9.47
CA ALA A 36 -4.83 -8.66 -8.85
C ALA A 36 -4.63 -8.86 -7.33
N LEU A 37 -3.41 -9.20 -6.89
CA LEU A 37 -3.08 -9.34 -5.48
C LEU A 37 -3.14 -8.01 -4.73
N ILE A 38 -2.57 -6.94 -5.28
CA ILE A 38 -2.62 -5.58 -4.72
C ILE A 38 -4.08 -5.16 -4.52
N VAL A 39 -4.93 -5.36 -5.54
CA VAL A 39 -6.36 -5.03 -5.46
C VAL A 39 -7.05 -5.88 -4.41
N ALA A 40 -6.81 -7.20 -4.37
CA ALA A 40 -7.43 -8.10 -3.40
C ALA A 40 -7.09 -7.71 -1.95
N ILE A 41 -5.82 -7.40 -1.66
CA ILE A 41 -5.39 -6.92 -0.35
C ILE A 41 -6.07 -5.59 -0.01
N SER A 42 -6.13 -4.66 -0.95
CA SER A 42 -6.77 -3.36 -0.75
C SER A 42 -8.26 -3.50 -0.43
N GLN A 43 -8.99 -4.34 -1.17
CA GLN A 43 -10.40 -4.60 -0.91
C GLN A 43 -10.63 -5.25 0.45
N GLY A 44 -9.78 -6.22 0.83
CA GLY A 44 -9.81 -6.82 2.16
C GLY A 44 -9.63 -5.77 3.26
N ALA A 45 -8.66 -4.86 3.11
CA ALA A 45 -8.44 -3.78 4.06
C ALA A 45 -9.63 -2.80 4.11
N TYR A 46 -10.18 -2.40 2.96
CA TYR A 46 -11.31 -1.48 2.89
C TYR A 46 -12.61 -2.07 3.46
N ALA A 47 -12.80 -3.39 3.35
CA ALA A 47 -13.97 -4.05 3.93
C ALA A 47 -13.98 -4.00 5.46
N ILE A 48 -12.81 -4.06 6.10
CA ILE A 48 -12.70 -4.12 7.57
C ILE A 48 -12.34 -2.78 8.22
N ALA A 49 -11.74 -1.85 7.48
CA ALA A 49 -11.28 -0.57 8.02
C ALA A 49 -12.37 0.23 8.75
N PRO A 50 -13.61 0.40 8.23
CA PRO A 50 -14.64 1.16 8.94
C PRO A 50 -14.98 0.57 10.32
N ALA A 51 -15.02 -0.76 10.43
CA ALA A 51 -15.32 -1.43 11.69
C ALA A 51 -14.17 -1.26 12.71
N VAL A 52 -12.92 -1.44 12.27
CA VAL A 52 -11.74 -1.30 13.14
C VAL A 52 -11.56 0.15 13.59
N PHE A 53 -11.65 1.12 12.67
CA PHE A 53 -11.52 2.53 13.00
C PHE A 53 -12.71 3.02 13.84
N GLY A 54 -13.93 2.55 13.55
CA GLY A 54 -15.10 2.83 14.38
C GLY A 54 -14.93 2.36 15.82
N LEU A 55 -14.41 1.14 16.02
CA LEU A 55 -14.09 0.61 17.35
C LEU A 55 -13.03 1.46 18.06
N PHE A 56 -12.02 1.95 17.32
CA PHE A 56 -11.02 2.83 17.91
C PHE A 56 -11.61 4.16 18.38
N CYS A 57 -12.50 4.76 17.59
CA CYS A 57 -13.21 5.97 18.00
C CYS A 57 -14.05 5.75 19.26
N GLU A 58 -14.74 4.60 19.36
CA GLU A 58 -15.59 4.25 20.50
C GLU A 58 -14.80 4.06 21.81
N ILE A 59 -13.64 3.40 21.74
CA ILE A 59 -12.84 3.07 22.93
C ILE A 59 -11.98 4.26 23.40
N TRP A 60 -11.40 5.03 22.47
CA TRP A 60 -10.43 6.08 22.80
C TRP A 60 -10.97 7.48 22.48
N SER A 61 -10.97 7.88 21.22
CA SER A 61 -11.48 9.17 20.73
C SER A 61 -11.42 9.23 19.21
N ASP A 62 -12.13 10.17 18.58
CA ASP A 62 -12.04 10.38 17.13
C ASP A 62 -10.63 10.71 16.63
N GLN A 63 -9.78 11.28 17.48
CA GLN A 63 -8.42 11.70 17.10
C GLN A 63 -7.47 10.51 16.95
N ILE A 64 -7.80 9.36 17.55
CA ILE A 64 -6.96 8.16 17.50
C ILE A 64 -6.78 7.66 16.06
N ILE A 65 -7.73 7.97 15.17
CA ILE A 65 -7.67 7.57 13.76
C ILE A 65 -6.43 8.15 13.07
N PHE A 66 -6.02 9.36 13.44
CA PHE A 66 -4.84 9.99 12.87
C PHE A 66 -3.56 9.30 13.35
N ILE A 67 -3.48 8.97 14.64
CA ILE A 67 -2.34 8.25 15.22
C ILE A 67 -2.24 6.85 14.60
N ALA A 68 -3.34 6.12 14.51
CA ALA A 68 -3.41 4.81 13.87
C ALA A 68 -2.98 4.89 12.39
N SER A 69 -3.46 5.90 11.66
CA SER A 69 -3.09 6.11 10.25
C SER A 69 -1.61 6.41 10.06
N VAL A 70 -1.02 7.20 10.95
CA VAL A 70 0.44 7.48 10.94
C VAL A 70 1.22 6.22 11.24
N ALA A 71 0.80 5.43 12.25
CA ALA A 71 1.46 4.17 12.58
C ALA A 71 1.44 3.18 11.41
N ILE A 72 0.30 3.05 10.72
CA ILE A 72 0.16 2.20 9.53
C ILE A 72 1.07 2.70 8.39
N GLN A 73 1.12 4.02 8.14
CA GLN A 73 2.01 4.60 7.13
C GLN A 73 3.49 4.33 7.44
N VAL A 74 3.92 4.51 8.70
CA VAL A 74 5.29 4.21 9.11
C VAL A 74 5.60 2.72 8.94
N ALA A 75 4.68 1.83 9.32
CA ALA A 75 4.84 0.40 9.12
C ALA A 75 4.99 0.03 7.63
N ALA A 76 4.21 0.67 6.74
CA ALA A 76 4.32 0.48 5.30
C ALA A 76 5.68 0.95 4.74
N ILE A 77 6.18 2.11 5.20
CA ILE A 77 7.51 2.62 4.83
C ILE A 77 8.60 1.62 5.24
N VAL A 78 8.54 1.10 6.47
CA VAL A 78 9.48 0.09 6.97
C VAL A 78 9.40 -1.19 6.13
N ALA A 79 8.19 -1.69 5.83
CA ALA A 79 8.00 -2.89 5.02
C ALA A 79 8.57 -2.72 3.60
N TYR A 80 8.38 -1.55 2.97
CA TYR A 80 8.94 -1.22 1.67
C TYR A 80 10.47 -1.26 1.69
N HIS A 81 11.10 -0.63 2.69
CA HIS A 81 12.56 -0.64 2.84
C HIS A 81 13.13 -2.04 3.08
N LEU A 82 12.44 -2.87 3.86
CA LEU A 82 12.85 -4.26 4.08
C LEU A 82 12.70 -5.12 2.81
N GLY A 83 11.76 -4.79 1.93
CA GLY A 83 11.55 -5.46 0.65
C GLY A 83 12.55 -5.06 -0.43
N ALA A 84 13.04 -3.81 -0.42
CA ALA A 84 13.91 -3.23 -1.45
C ALA A 84 15.30 -3.90 -1.59
N GLY A 85 15.74 -4.68 -0.60
CA GLY A 85 17.04 -5.35 -0.61
C GLY A 85 17.08 -6.73 -1.28
N ARG A 86 15.96 -7.24 -1.81
CA ARG A 86 15.94 -8.56 -2.47
C ARG A 86 16.50 -8.45 -3.89
N PRO A 87 17.58 -9.18 -4.23
CA PRO A 87 18.09 -9.22 -5.60
C PRO A 87 16.99 -9.73 -6.53
N SER A 88 16.79 -9.06 -7.66
CA SER A 88 15.96 -9.59 -8.73
C SER A 88 16.48 -10.99 -9.10
N PRO A 89 15.63 -12.02 -9.16
CA PRO A 89 16.06 -13.33 -9.64
C PRO A 89 16.70 -13.15 -11.02
N PRO A 90 17.83 -13.84 -11.30
CA PRO A 90 18.47 -13.76 -12.60
C PRO A 90 17.40 -13.96 -13.68
N HIS A 91 17.29 -13.00 -14.59
CA HIS A 91 16.52 -13.16 -15.80
C HIS A 91 17.05 -14.44 -16.45
N ALA A 92 16.31 -15.54 -16.34
CA ALA A 92 16.64 -16.74 -17.09
C ALA A 92 16.68 -16.28 -18.54
N ALA A 93 17.85 -16.38 -19.17
CA ALA A 93 18.03 -16.11 -20.57
C ALA A 93 16.94 -16.88 -21.32
N ILE A 94 15.94 -16.15 -21.81
CA ILE A 94 14.97 -16.70 -22.75
C ILE A 94 15.42 -16.17 -24.09
N ASP A 95 16.27 -16.97 -24.72
CA ASP A 95 16.52 -16.95 -26.16
C ASP A 95 15.23 -17.36 -26.91
#